data_AF-A0A924KM05-F1
#
_entry.id   AF-A0A924KM05-F1
#
_cell.length_a   1.000
_cell.length_b   1.000
_cell.length_c   1.000
_cell.angle_alpha   90.00
_cell.angle_beta   90.00
_cell.angle_gamma   90.00
#
_symmetry.space_group_name_H-M   'P 1'
#
loop_
_entity.id
_entity.type
_entity.pdbx_description
1 polymer ?
#
loop_
_entity_poly.entity_id
_entity_poly.type
_entity_poly.pdbx_seq_one_letter_code
_entity_poly.pdbx_strand_id
1 'polypeptide(L)' 'MGNNEAPVRLDLNNPVFQEHLFSLQKAERNSAIDTLRKVRQLTWAQLYRDNGLKWEKIISVKAPQGIDAIYSLRITQS' A
#
# COMPACT_ATOMS: atom_id res chain seq x y z
N MET A 1 -11.67 -20.39 -3.17
CA MET A 1 -11.33 -19.83 -1.84
C MET A 1 -10.20 -18.84 -2.08
N GLY A 2 -10.46 -17.54 -1.91
CA GLY A 2 -9.53 -16.49 -2.34
C GLY A 2 -8.22 -16.51 -1.54
N ASN A 3 -7.13 -16.06 -2.17
CA ASN A 3 -5.75 -16.03 -1.66
C ASN A 3 -5.54 -15.05 -0.47
N ASN A 4 -6.56 -14.85 0.37
CA ASN A 4 -6.54 -13.86 1.44
C ASN A 4 -5.63 -14.22 2.62
N GLU A 5 -5.18 -15.47 2.67
CA GLU A 5 -4.21 -15.98 3.66
C GLU A 5 -2.77 -15.89 3.16
N ALA A 6 -2.54 -15.58 1.88
CA ALA A 6 -1.20 -15.35 1.36
C ALA A 6 -0.70 -13.93 1.73
N PRO A 7 0.60 -13.76 2.03
CA PRO A 7 1.18 -12.44 2.24
C PRO A 7 1.01 -11.53 1.02
N VAL A 8 0.79 -10.25 1.27
CA VAL A 8 0.63 -9.23 0.24
C VAL A 8 1.91 -9.11 -0.60
N ARG A 9 1.75 -9.13 -1.93
CA ARG A 9 2.82 -8.84 -2.87
C ARG A 9 2.78 -7.37 -3.23
N LEU A 10 3.95 -6.72 -3.18
CA LEU A 10 4.10 -5.33 -3.56
C LEU A 10 4.74 -5.25 -4.95
N ASP A 11 4.06 -4.57 -5.87
CA ASP A 11 4.65 -4.10 -7.13
C ASP A 11 5.03 -2.63 -6.96
N LEU A 12 6.34 -2.37 -7.01
CA LEU A 12 6.91 -1.03 -6.84
C LEU A 12 7.49 -0.50 -8.16
N ASN A 13 7.16 -1.12 -9.30
CA ASN A 13 7.73 -0.82 -10.61
C ASN A 13 7.02 0.33 -11.35
N ASN A 14 6.28 1.18 -10.63
CA ASN A 14 5.70 2.38 -11.21
C ASN A 14 6.74 3.52 -11.21
N PRO A 15 7.09 4.11 -12.38
CA PRO A 15 8.15 5.12 -12.46
C PRO A 15 7.81 6.40 -11.70
N VAL A 16 6.54 6.83 -11.68
CA VAL A 16 6.09 8.01 -10.91
C VAL A 16 6.23 7.75 -9.41
N PHE A 17 5.87 6.55 -8.95
CA PHE A 17 6.09 6.16 -7.55
C PHE A 17 7.57 6.16 -7.18
N GLN A 18 8.44 5.62 -8.04
CA GLN A 18 9.88 5.56 -7.78
C GLN A 18 10.50 6.96 -7.70
N GLU A 19 10.15 7.85 -8.63
CA GLU A 19 10.58 9.25 -8.59
C GLU A 19 10.20 9.92 -7.27
N HIS A 20 8.94 9.75 -6.84
CA HIS A 20 8.46 10.30 -5.58
C HIS A 20 9.16 9.67 -4.36
N LEU A 21 9.38 8.35 -4.36
CA LEU A 21 10.06 7.66 -3.27
C LEU A 21 11.50 8.16 -3.10
N PHE A 22 12.20 8.42 -4.21
CA PHE A 22 13.59 8.87 -4.19
C PHE A 22 13.75 10.35 -3.83
N SER A 23 12.72 11.17 -4.04
CA SER A 23 12.73 12.59 -3.66
C SER A 23 12.42 12.83 -2.17
N LEU A 24 11.88 11.84 -1.44
CA LEU A 24 11.59 11.95 -0.01
C LEU A 24 12.83 12.26 0.84
N GLN A 25 12.64 13.06 1.89
CA GLN A 25 13.65 13.29 2.93
C GLN A 25 13.88 12.02 3.75
N LYS A 26 15.02 11.93 4.44
CA LYS A 26 15.44 10.72 5.16
C LYS A 26 14.36 10.15 6.09
N ALA A 27 13.70 11.00 6.88
CA ALA A 27 12.70 10.56 7.84
C ALA A 27 11.45 9.99 7.14
N GLU A 28 10.94 10.70 6.14
CA GLU A 28 9.76 10.28 5.34
C GLU A 28 10.05 8.99 4.57
N ARG A 29 11.26 8.89 3.99
CA ARG A 29 11.72 7.69 3.29
C ARG A 29 11.75 6.49 4.23
N ASN A 30 12.30 6.63 5.44
CA ASN A 30 12.32 5.55 6.42
C ASN A 30 10.90 5.11 6.79
N SER A 31 9.99 6.06 7.08
CA SER A 31 8.58 5.74 7.38
C SER A 31 7.88 5.04 6.20
N ALA A 32 8.18 5.44 4.97
CA ALA A 32 7.66 4.78 3.76
C ALA A 32 8.15 3.34 3.66
N ILE A 33 9.46 3.11 3.78
CA ILE A 33 10.06 1.76 3.73
C ILE A 33 9.55 0.87 4.86
N ASP A 34 9.43 1.39 6.08
CA ASP A 34 8.91 0.64 7.23
C ASP A 34 7.45 0.22 7.01
N THR A 35 6.62 1.12 6.46
CA THR A 35 5.23 0.80 6.11
C THR A 35 5.15 -0.26 5.02
N LEU A 36 5.96 -0.14 3.95
CA LEU A 36 6.01 -1.15 2.89
C LEU A 36 6.48 -2.50 3.43
N ARG A 37 7.46 -2.52 4.34
CA ARG A 37 7.92 -3.75 5.01
C ARG A 37 6.80 -4.38 5.83
N LYS A 38 6.04 -3.59 6.60
CA LYS A 38 4.86 -4.06 7.34
C LYS A 38 3.84 -4.68 6.40
N VAL A 39 3.43 -3.97 5.34
CA VAL A 39 2.41 -4.46 4.39
C VAL A 39 2.81 -5.81 3.79
N ARG A 40 4.07 -5.99 3.40
CA ARG A 40 4.59 -7.24 2.83
C ARG A 40 4.50 -8.44 3.79
N GLN A 41 4.43 -8.21 5.10
CA GLN A 41 4.32 -9.25 6.12
C GLN A 41 2.86 -9.62 6.44
N LEU A 42 1.89 -8.79 6.03
CA LEU A 42 0.48 -9.03 6.27
C LEU A 42 -0.12 -9.89 5.17
N THR A 43 -1.09 -10.73 5.53
CA THR A 43 -2.02 -11.31 4.55
C THR A 43 -3.07 -10.28 4.14
N TRP A 44 -3.79 -10.49 3.03
CA TRP A 44 -4.90 -9.59 2.68
C TRP A 44 -5.96 -9.53 3.77
N ALA A 45 -6.28 -10.67 4.42
CA ALA A 45 -7.24 -10.69 5.52
C ALA A 45 -6.76 -9.90 6.75
N GLN A 46 -5.45 -9.85 7.02
CA GLN A 46 -4.88 -9.05 8.10
C GLN A 46 -4.81 -7.58 7.72
N LEU A 47 -4.38 -7.28 6.49
CA LEU A 47 -4.44 -5.95 5.92
C LEU A 47 -5.86 -5.39 6.08
N TYR A 48 -6.90 -6.19 5.71
CA TYR A 48 -8.35 -5.90 5.81
C TYR A 48 -8.82 -5.42 7.19
N ARG A 49 -8.07 -5.70 8.25
CA ARG A 49 -8.42 -5.38 9.63
C ARG A 49 -7.41 -4.47 10.32
N ASP A 50 -6.33 -4.07 9.64
CA ASP A 50 -5.28 -3.25 10.25
C ASP A 50 -5.74 -1.80 10.40
N ASN A 51 -6.02 -1.39 11.64
CA ASN A 51 -6.46 -0.02 11.96
C ASN A 51 -5.33 1.02 11.89
N GLY A 52 -4.06 0.59 11.86
CA GLY A 52 -2.90 1.47 11.77
C GLY A 52 -2.66 1.95 10.33
N LEU A 53 -2.98 1.10 9.35
CA LEU A 53 -2.96 1.44 7.94
C LEU A 53 -4.30 2.12 7.60
N LYS A 54 -4.32 3.47 7.68
CA LYS A 54 -5.48 4.31 7.33
C LYS A 54 -5.76 4.26 5.83
N TRP A 55 -6.30 3.15 5.39
CA TRP A 55 -6.66 2.90 4.01
C TRP A 55 -8.13 3.14 3.72
N GLU A 56 -8.38 3.60 2.49
CA GLU A 56 -9.69 4.05 2.05
C GLU A 56 -9.93 3.52 0.64
N LYS A 57 -11.14 2.99 0.38
CA LYS A 57 -11.52 2.59 -0.97
C LYS A 57 -11.76 3.85 -1.80
N ILE A 58 -11.06 3.96 -2.93
CA ILE A 58 -11.28 5.03 -3.90
C ILE A 58 -12.49 4.64 -4.76
N ILE A 59 -13.57 5.40 -4.65
CA ILE A 59 -14.82 5.19 -5.43
C ILE A 59 -14.99 6.20 -6.57
N SER A 60 -14.24 7.31 -6.55
CA SER A 60 -14.34 8.39 -7.53
C SER A 60 -13.59 8.10 -8.84
N VAL A 61 -12.76 7.07 -8.87
CA VAL A 61 -11.95 6.68 -10.03
C VAL A 61 -12.35 5.29 -10.48
N LYS A 62 -12.61 5.13 -11.78
CA LYS A 62 -12.87 3.81 -12.36
C LYS A 62 -11.59 3.00 -12.34
N ALA A 63 -11.65 1.81 -11.76
CA ALA A 63 -10.53 0.88 -11.75
C ALA A 63 -10.17 0.43 -13.18
N PRO A 64 -8.86 0.23 -13.48
CA PRO A 64 -8.43 -0.38 -14.73
C PRO A 64 -9.06 -1.76 -14.95
N GLN A 65 -9.09 -2.22 -16.20
CA GLN A 65 -9.63 -3.54 -16.54
C GLN A 65 -8.89 -4.64 -15.76
N GLY A 66 -9.64 -5.54 -15.12
CA GLY A 66 -9.09 -6.63 -14.30
C GLY A 66 -8.71 -6.23 -12.87
N ILE A 67 -8.98 -4.99 -12.46
CA ILE A 67 -8.81 -4.53 -11.08
C ILE A 67 -10.18 -4.28 -10.45
N ASP A 68 -10.50 -4.99 -9.37
CA ASP A 68 -11.81 -4.92 -8.72
C ASP A 68 -12.02 -3.62 -7.93
N ALA A 69 -10.95 -3.07 -7.37
CA ALA A 69 -10.98 -1.86 -6.56
C ALA A 69 -9.61 -1.20 -6.44
N ILE A 70 -9.61 0.11 -6.26
CA ILE A 70 -8.43 0.89 -5.91
C ILE A 70 -8.57 1.32 -4.45
N TYR A 71 -7.48 1.24 -3.71
CA TYR A 71 -7.39 1.74 -2.33
C TYR A 71 -6.24 2.74 -2.22
N SER A 72 -6.41 3.77 -1.40
CA SER A 72 -5.31 4.59 -0.90
C SER A 72 -4.90 4.10 0.47
N LEU A 73 -3.64 4.32 0.85
CA LEU A 73 -3.16 4.22 2.23
C LEU A 73 -2.30 5.45 2.52
N ARG A 74 -2.37 5.96 3.75
CA ARG A 74 -1.57 7.12 4.16
C ARG A 74 -0.39 6.67 5.00
N ILE A 75 0.81 7.08 4.60
CA ILE A 75 2.03 6.96 5.39
C ILE A 75 2.25 8.31 6.05
N THR A 76 2.00 8.42 7.35
CA THR A 76 2.29 9.64 8.14
C THR A 76 3.44 9.39 9.09
N GLN A 77 4.20 10.43 9.43
CA GLN A 77 4.92 10.41 10.70
C GLN A 77 3.88 10.32 11.82
N SER A 78 4.10 9.38 12.74
CA SER A 78 3.36 9.31 14.01
C SER A 78 3.98 10.25 15.01
#